data_AF-A0A848TL67-F1
#
_entry.id   AF-A0A848TL67-F1
#
_cell.length_a   1.000
_cell.length_b   1.000
_cell.length_c   1.000
_cell.angle_alpha   90.00
_cell.angle_beta   90.00
_cell.angle_gamma   90.00
#
_symmetry.space_group_name_H-M   'P 1'
#
loop_
_entity.id
_entity.type
_entity.pdbx_description
1 polymer ?
#
loop_
_entity_poly.entity_id
_entity_poly.type
_entity_poly.pdbx_seq_one_letter_code
_entity_poly.pdbx_strand_id
1 'polypeptide(L)'
;MRFASDNSGPVHPKIMAALASANEGWAMPYGNDDLTRRAADRAREVFEAPAAAVYFVATGTAANAIALATITKPWETIFCHRVAHIHEDECNGPEFYTGGAKLTLVEGHTDRMTPEALRAAVEGEGQRGVHGPQRGPVSITSVTERGTLYTLDEIRALTDVARDHDLKVHLDGARFANACAALGCTAAEMSWKAGVDVVSFGGTKNGCMGVEAVIFFDPDHAWEFELRRKRGAHLFSKSRFLAAQMDAYLTDDLWLSLARSANNSATALANELREIPGVSFLFEPQANMVFPVLPAAAHRRLHDAGAMYYLWDGSLEDGVDEDIGARLVVDWSCGPENIDRFIDLVRG
;
A
#
# COMPACT_ATOMS: atom_id res chain seq x y z
N MET A 1 -22.62 -5.28 5.31
CA MET A 1 -22.08 -4.09 4.63
C MET A 1 -20.89 -3.55 5.42
N ARG A 2 -19.69 -4.08 5.17
CA ARG A 2 -18.45 -3.66 5.83
C ARG A 2 -17.50 -3.15 4.74
N PHE A 3 -17.32 -1.83 4.69
CA PHE A 3 -16.52 -1.14 3.67
C PHE A 3 -15.58 -0.09 4.28
N ALA A 4 -15.30 -0.16 5.58
CA ALA A 4 -14.50 0.85 6.27
C ALA A 4 -13.02 0.82 5.86
N SER A 5 -12.43 -0.38 5.83
CA SER A 5 -11.05 -0.62 5.43
C SER A 5 -10.83 -2.12 5.22
N ASP A 6 -9.93 -2.45 4.30
CA ASP A 6 -9.35 -3.78 4.13
C ASP A 6 -8.43 -4.22 5.29
N ASN A 7 -8.10 -3.32 6.23
CA ASN A 7 -7.52 -3.69 7.53
C ASN A 7 -8.54 -4.31 8.51
N SER A 8 -9.84 -4.21 8.20
CA SER A 8 -10.92 -4.73 9.06
C SER A 8 -11.37 -6.14 8.67
N GLY A 9 -10.83 -6.65 7.57
CA GLY A 9 -11.13 -7.99 7.06
C GLY A 9 -10.52 -9.10 7.93
N PRO A 10 -11.03 -10.34 7.80
CA PRO A 10 -10.48 -11.49 8.52
C PRO A 10 -9.11 -11.90 7.94
N VAL A 11 -8.40 -12.73 8.70
CA VAL A 11 -7.23 -13.45 8.20
C VAL A 11 -7.70 -14.60 7.31
N HIS A 12 -7.08 -14.76 6.14
CA HIS A 12 -7.45 -15.82 5.21
C HIS A 12 -7.21 -17.22 5.83
N PRO A 13 -8.11 -18.21 5.67
CA PRO A 13 -8.00 -19.51 6.33
C PRO A 13 -6.67 -20.25 6.06
N LYS A 14 -6.14 -20.18 4.83
CA LYS A 14 -4.81 -20.76 4.51
C LYS A 14 -3.68 -20.13 5.32
N ILE A 15 -3.78 -18.83 5.62
CA ILE A 15 -2.80 -18.12 6.44
C ILE A 15 -2.91 -18.53 7.91
N MET A 16 -4.15 -18.66 8.43
CA MET A 16 -4.38 -19.18 9.78
C MET A 16 -3.85 -20.61 9.95
N ALA A 17 -4.05 -21.47 8.94
CA ALA A 17 -3.50 -22.83 8.95
C ALA A 17 -1.97 -22.83 8.94
N ALA A 18 -1.34 -21.95 8.16
CA ALA A 18 0.12 -21.81 8.13
C ALA A 18 0.69 -21.33 9.47
N LEU A 19 0.01 -20.37 10.14
CA LEU A 19 0.37 -19.94 11.49
C LEU A 19 0.26 -21.07 12.52
N ALA A 20 -0.80 -21.87 12.44
CA ALA A 20 -0.99 -23.03 13.32
C ALA A 20 0.13 -24.06 13.12
N SER A 21 0.47 -24.37 11.86
CA SER A 21 1.59 -25.28 11.53
C SER A 21 2.94 -24.73 12.00
N ALA A 22 3.20 -23.43 11.81
CA ALA A 22 4.42 -22.78 12.30
C ALA A 22 4.53 -22.73 13.83
N ASN A 23 3.45 -23.03 14.56
CA ASN A 23 3.46 -23.10 16.02
C ASN A 23 3.96 -24.45 16.56
N GLU A 24 4.23 -25.43 15.69
CA GLU A 24 4.78 -26.72 16.08
C GLU A 24 6.31 -26.66 16.22
N GLY A 25 6.85 -27.40 17.19
CA GLY A 25 8.29 -27.55 17.41
C GLY A 25 9.07 -26.25 17.66
N TRP A 26 10.38 -26.33 17.46
CA TRP A 26 11.35 -25.26 17.73
C TRP A 26 11.98 -24.78 16.43
N ALA A 27 12.33 -23.50 16.38
CA ALA A 27 13.04 -22.90 15.24
C ALA A 27 14.06 -21.88 15.75
N MET A 28 15.11 -21.65 14.96
CA MET A 28 16.08 -20.60 15.28
C MET A 28 15.41 -19.22 15.27
N PRO A 29 15.82 -18.32 16.19
CA PRO A 29 15.17 -17.02 16.32
C PRO A 29 15.65 -16.01 15.27
N TYR A 30 14.96 -14.87 15.23
CA TYR A 30 15.37 -13.67 14.49
C TYR A 30 15.57 -13.90 12.98
N GLY A 31 14.81 -14.82 12.39
CA GLY A 31 14.80 -15.06 10.94
C GLY A 31 15.82 -16.07 10.45
N ASN A 32 16.57 -16.72 11.34
CA ASN A 32 17.58 -17.73 11.01
C ASN A 32 16.97 -19.14 10.81
N ASP A 33 15.68 -19.23 10.54
CA ASP A 33 14.95 -20.48 10.34
C ASP A 33 14.62 -20.75 8.86
N ASP A 34 14.41 -22.02 8.52
CA ASP A 34 14.19 -22.45 7.13
C ASP A 34 12.89 -21.90 6.54
N LEU A 35 11.86 -21.67 7.36
CA LEU A 35 10.60 -21.08 6.90
C LEU A 35 10.79 -19.62 6.49
N THR A 36 11.54 -18.85 7.27
CA THR A 36 11.92 -17.48 6.90
C THR A 36 12.71 -17.44 5.59
N ARG A 37 13.67 -18.36 5.41
CA ARG A 37 14.43 -18.45 4.15
C ARG A 37 13.53 -18.78 2.96
N ARG A 38 12.67 -19.79 3.11
CA ARG A 38 11.72 -20.20 2.08
C ARG A 38 10.76 -19.07 1.69
N ALA A 39 10.21 -18.35 2.66
CA ALA A 39 9.32 -17.22 2.41
C ALA A 39 10.03 -16.11 1.62
N ALA A 40 11.31 -15.83 1.96
CA ALA A 40 12.14 -14.87 1.22
C ALA A 40 12.44 -15.35 -0.20
N ASP A 41 12.74 -16.63 -0.39
CA ASP A 41 12.98 -17.23 -1.72
C ASP A 41 11.72 -17.16 -2.59
N ARG A 42 10.53 -17.44 -2.05
CA ARG A 42 9.27 -17.25 -2.77
C ARG A 42 9.02 -15.80 -3.17
N ALA A 43 9.34 -14.84 -2.31
CA ALA A 43 9.24 -13.43 -2.67
C ALA A 43 10.19 -13.08 -3.83
N ARG A 44 11.42 -13.61 -3.83
CA ARG A 44 12.35 -13.45 -4.96
C ARG A 44 11.81 -14.08 -6.25
N GLU A 45 11.20 -15.25 -6.16
CA GLU A 45 10.56 -15.92 -7.31
C GLU A 45 9.41 -15.07 -7.87
N VAL A 46 8.49 -14.60 -7.03
CA VAL A 46 7.34 -13.78 -7.43
C VAL A 46 7.78 -12.46 -8.06
N PHE A 47 8.84 -11.84 -7.54
CA PHE A 47 9.41 -10.60 -8.07
C PHE A 47 10.42 -10.83 -9.20
N GLU A 48 10.67 -12.07 -9.62
CA GLU A 48 11.69 -12.43 -10.61
C GLU A 48 13.09 -11.83 -10.29
N ALA A 49 13.42 -11.72 -9.00
CA ALA A 49 14.58 -10.98 -8.50
C ALA A 49 15.45 -11.88 -7.58
N PRO A 50 16.25 -12.80 -8.15
CA PRO A 50 16.97 -13.83 -7.38
C PRO A 50 18.03 -13.27 -6.42
N ALA A 51 18.52 -12.05 -6.66
CA ALA A 51 19.50 -11.38 -5.80
C ALA A 51 18.88 -10.46 -4.73
N ALA A 52 17.56 -10.26 -4.75
CA ALA A 52 16.92 -9.28 -3.87
C ALA A 52 17.08 -9.65 -2.38
N ALA A 53 17.28 -8.63 -1.55
CA ALA A 53 17.23 -8.77 -0.11
C ALA A 53 15.79 -8.61 0.38
N VAL A 54 15.26 -9.65 1.03
CA VAL A 54 13.86 -9.71 1.47
C VAL A 54 13.81 -9.84 2.99
N TYR A 55 13.08 -8.94 3.62
CA TYR A 55 12.91 -8.92 5.07
C TYR A 55 11.47 -8.69 5.47
N PHE A 56 11.06 -9.29 6.59
CA PHE A 56 9.69 -9.15 7.09
C PHE A 56 9.63 -8.20 8.29
N VAL A 57 8.57 -7.40 8.31
CA VAL A 57 8.14 -6.53 9.42
C VAL A 57 6.63 -6.68 9.63
N ALA A 58 6.10 -6.16 10.74
CA ALA A 58 4.70 -6.39 11.11
C ALA A 58 3.69 -5.37 10.56
N THR A 59 4.14 -4.18 10.14
CA THR A 59 3.25 -3.08 9.72
C THR A 59 3.78 -2.33 8.51
N GLY A 60 2.87 -1.76 7.70
CA GLY A 60 3.19 -0.91 6.55
C GLY A 60 4.03 0.31 6.93
N THR A 61 3.65 1.03 7.99
CA THR A 61 4.43 2.17 8.50
C THR A 61 5.87 1.80 8.83
N ALA A 62 6.10 0.62 9.44
CA ALA A 62 7.46 0.17 9.71
C ALA A 62 8.22 -0.20 8.43
N ALA A 63 7.53 -0.82 7.46
CA ALA A 63 8.09 -1.15 6.16
C ALA A 63 8.57 0.12 5.43
N ASN A 64 7.68 1.08 5.24
CA ASN A 64 7.95 2.36 4.60
C ASN A 64 9.07 3.12 5.30
N ALA A 65 8.92 3.38 6.60
CA ALA A 65 9.84 4.25 7.32
C ALA A 65 11.26 3.66 7.43
N ILE A 66 11.41 2.35 7.65
CA ILE A 66 12.74 1.73 7.71
C ILE A 66 13.35 1.59 6.31
N ALA A 67 12.55 1.28 5.29
CA ALA A 67 13.01 1.23 3.90
C ALA A 67 13.57 2.59 3.48
N LEU A 68 12.77 3.66 3.63
CA LEU A 68 13.18 5.03 3.34
C LEU A 68 14.39 5.45 4.16
N ALA A 69 14.43 5.13 5.45
CA ALA A 69 15.59 5.43 6.30
C ALA A 69 16.88 4.75 5.83
N THR A 70 16.80 3.62 5.13
CA THR A 70 17.96 2.90 4.59
C THR A 70 18.53 3.56 3.34
N ILE A 71 17.69 4.27 2.57
CA ILE A 71 18.07 4.94 1.30
C ILE A 71 18.08 6.47 1.40
N THR A 72 17.94 7.02 2.60
CA THR A 72 17.89 8.47 2.86
C THR A 72 18.89 8.85 3.94
N LYS A 73 19.67 9.91 3.70
CA LYS A 73 20.51 10.53 4.72
C LYS A 73 19.72 11.59 5.52
N PRO A 74 20.11 11.89 6.77
CA PRO A 74 19.36 12.85 7.61
C PRO A 74 19.22 14.27 7.04
N TRP A 75 20.11 14.68 6.13
CA TRP A 75 20.08 16.00 5.48
C TRP A 75 19.45 15.99 4.08
N GLU A 76 19.00 14.83 3.61
CA GLU A 76 18.27 14.68 2.36
C GLU A 76 16.77 14.89 2.59
N THR A 77 16.01 15.04 1.52
CA THR A 77 14.54 15.11 1.54
C THR A 77 13.94 13.93 0.77
N ILE A 78 12.77 13.46 1.20
CA ILE A 78 12.03 12.41 0.49
C ILE A 78 10.92 13.07 -0.32
N PHE A 79 10.92 12.85 -1.63
CA PHE A 79 9.89 13.36 -2.53
C PHE A 79 8.68 12.44 -2.52
N CYS A 80 7.49 12.97 -2.26
CA CYS A 80 6.26 12.17 -2.26
C CYS A 80 5.05 13.03 -2.61
N HIS A 81 3.94 12.38 -2.99
CA HIS A 81 2.70 13.09 -3.26
C HIS A 81 2.13 13.72 -1.98
N ARG A 82 1.37 14.82 -2.10
CA ARG A 82 0.78 15.54 -0.96
C ARG A 82 -0.20 14.72 -0.10
N VAL A 83 -0.77 13.64 -0.66
CA VAL A 83 -1.66 12.72 0.07
C VAL A 83 -1.01 11.36 0.34
N ALA A 84 0.31 11.28 0.21
CA ALA A 84 1.00 10.02 0.44
C ALA A 84 0.82 9.57 1.90
N HIS A 85 0.63 8.28 2.13
CA HIS A 85 0.47 7.72 3.49
C HIS A 85 1.64 8.12 4.41
N ILE A 86 2.87 8.10 3.88
CA ILE A 86 4.08 8.53 4.59
C ILE A 86 4.04 10.00 5.06
N HIS A 87 3.20 10.83 4.45
CA HIS A 87 2.97 12.22 4.84
C HIS A 87 1.77 12.38 5.80
N GLU A 88 0.63 11.77 5.49
CA GLU A 88 -0.63 12.04 6.21
C GLU A 88 -0.88 11.10 7.41
N ASP A 89 -0.51 9.83 7.30
CA ASP A 89 -1.05 8.75 8.15
C ASP A 89 0.01 7.98 8.95
N GLU A 90 1.28 8.39 8.92
CA GLU A 90 2.36 7.71 9.64
C GLU A 90 2.86 8.46 10.88
N CYS A 91 2.20 9.56 11.25
CA CYS A 91 2.55 10.36 12.44
C CYS A 91 4.05 10.72 12.49
N ASN A 92 4.59 11.18 11.36
CA ASN A 92 6.02 11.50 11.16
C ASN A 92 6.95 10.29 11.32
N GLY A 93 6.47 9.08 11.02
CA GLY A 93 7.25 7.85 11.02
C GLY A 93 8.54 7.96 10.18
N PRO A 94 8.46 8.36 8.89
CA PRO A 94 9.64 8.53 8.06
C PRO A 94 10.68 9.49 8.66
N GLU A 95 10.25 10.66 9.14
CA GLU A 95 11.13 11.65 9.78
C GLU A 95 11.83 11.05 11.02
N PHE A 96 11.10 10.29 11.83
CA PHE A 96 11.67 9.62 13.00
C PHE A 96 12.75 8.59 12.64
N TYR A 97 12.49 7.71 11.67
CA TYR A 97 13.42 6.61 11.32
C TYR A 97 14.60 7.07 10.46
N THR A 98 14.43 8.11 9.64
CA THR A 98 15.49 8.69 8.80
C THR A 98 16.49 9.54 9.59
N GLY A 99 16.17 9.88 10.85
CA GLY A 99 16.97 10.75 11.67
C GLY A 99 16.74 12.24 11.38
N GLY A 100 15.54 12.59 10.93
CA GLY A 100 15.10 13.96 10.70
C GLY A 100 15.14 14.41 9.23
N ALA A 101 15.25 13.49 8.26
CA ALA A 101 15.04 13.84 6.87
C ALA A 101 13.60 14.34 6.71
N LYS A 102 13.41 15.47 6.03
CA LYS A 102 12.07 16.02 5.80
C LYS A 102 11.41 15.35 4.59
N LEU A 103 10.11 15.61 4.43
CA LEU A 103 9.39 15.33 3.18
C LEU A 103 9.31 16.60 2.32
N THR A 104 9.52 16.45 1.01
CA THR A 104 9.21 17.48 0.00
C THR A 104 8.01 17.00 -0.80
N LEU A 105 6.91 17.73 -0.69
CA LEU A 105 5.67 17.38 -1.39
C LEU A 105 5.78 17.73 -2.87
N VAL A 106 5.36 16.79 -3.70
CA VAL A 106 5.27 16.92 -5.14
C VAL A 106 3.79 16.96 -5.49
N GLU A 107 3.37 18.02 -6.16
CA GLU A 107 2.00 18.17 -6.61
C GLU A 107 1.71 17.21 -7.79
N GLY A 108 0.42 16.97 -8.03
CA GLY A 108 0.00 15.98 -8.99
C GLY A 108 -1.47 16.09 -9.35
N HIS A 109 -1.92 15.18 -10.21
CA HIS A 109 -3.34 15.05 -10.55
C HIS A 109 -3.98 14.02 -9.62
N THR A 110 -5.05 14.40 -8.93
CA THR A 110 -5.75 13.57 -7.94
C THR A 110 -4.84 13.21 -6.77
N ASP A 111 -4.16 12.08 -6.87
CA ASP A 111 -3.25 11.48 -5.91
C ASP A 111 -1.99 10.91 -6.58
N ARG A 112 -1.71 11.36 -7.82
CA ARG A 112 -0.59 10.90 -8.63
C ARG A 112 0.33 12.04 -9.03
N MET A 113 1.61 11.95 -8.68
CA MET A 113 2.66 12.85 -9.18
C MET A 113 2.77 12.76 -10.70
N THR A 114 3.17 13.85 -11.35
CA THR A 114 3.59 13.81 -12.76
C THR A 114 5.12 13.90 -12.86
N PRO A 115 5.74 13.37 -13.94
CA PRO A 115 7.18 13.50 -14.17
C PRO A 115 7.66 14.95 -14.17
N GLU A 116 6.86 15.88 -14.71
CA GLU A 116 7.19 17.31 -14.76
C GLU A 116 7.19 17.93 -13.35
N ALA A 117 6.17 17.64 -12.54
CA ALA A 117 6.08 18.12 -11.18
C ALA A 117 7.20 17.56 -10.31
N LEU A 118 7.51 16.25 -10.46
CA LEU A 118 8.62 15.61 -9.77
C LEU A 118 9.96 16.24 -10.17
N ARG A 119 10.20 16.43 -11.47
CA ARG A 119 11.44 17.05 -11.96
C ARG A 119 11.60 18.47 -11.41
N ALA A 120 10.55 19.28 -11.44
CA ALA A 120 10.59 20.63 -10.86
C ALA A 120 10.90 20.62 -9.36
N ALA A 121 10.31 19.70 -8.59
CA ALA A 121 10.57 19.57 -7.16
C ALA A 121 12.01 19.11 -6.87
N VAL A 122 12.50 18.11 -7.61
CA VAL A 122 13.88 17.61 -7.49
C VAL A 122 14.89 18.69 -7.86
N GLU A 123 14.66 19.40 -8.97
CA GLU A 123 15.54 20.48 -9.42
C GLU A 123 15.53 21.67 -8.46
N GLY A 124 14.41 21.94 -7.78
CA GLY A 124 14.28 23.00 -6.77
C GLY A 124 15.07 22.76 -5.48
N GLU A 125 15.41 21.51 -5.16
CA GLU A 125 16.22 21.17 -4.00
C GLU A 125 17.70 20.91 -4.36
N GLY A 126 18.58 20.99 -3.36
CA GLY A 126 20.04 20.90 -3.56
C GLY A 126 20.69 22.15 -4.17
N GLN A 127 19.94 23.22 -4.45
CA GLN A 127 20.49 24.44 -5.08
C GLN A 127 20.99 25.52 -4.10
N ARG A 128 20.76 25.35 -2.80
CA ARG A 128 21.12 26.35 -1.76
C ARG A 128 22.40 26.01 -0.99
N GLY A 129 23.27 25.17 -1.58
CA GLY A 129 24.47 24.64 -0.92
C GLY A 129 24.11 23.92 0.39
N VAL A 130 24.81 24.26 1.48
CA VAL A 130 24.60 23.67 2.81
C VAL A 130 23.36 24.19 3.56
N HIS A 131 22.70 25.24 3.05
CA HIS A 131 21.56 25.87 3.73
C HIS A 131 20.22 25.19 3.42
N GLY A 132 20.16 24.36 2.38
CA GLY A 132 18.98 23.61 1.99
C GLY A 132 19.17 22.10 2.16
N PRO A 133 18.06 21.35 2.16
CA PRO A 133 18.13 19.89 2.09
C PRO A 133 18.82 19.47 0.79
N GLN A 134 19.50 18.33 0.85
CA GLN A 134 20.01 17.67 -0.35
C GLN A 134 18.89 16.82 -0.97
N ARG A 135 19.03 16.47 -2.25
CA ARG A 135 18.06 15.60 -2.93
C ARG A 135 18.16 14.20 -2.34
N GLY A 136 17.03 13.62 -1.99
CA GLY A 136 16.92 12.24 -1.53
C GLY A 136 15.94 11.44 -2.39
N PRO A 137 15.46 10.30 -1.90
CA PRO A 137 14.70 9.36 -2.72
C PRO A 137 13.29 9.86 -3.04
N VAL A 138 12.67 9.21 -4.02
CA VAL A 138 11.27 9.39 -4.40
C VAL A 138 10.44 8.24 -3.82
N SER A 139 9.30 8.54 -3.21
CA SER A 139 8.31 7.55 -2.76
C SER A 139 7.04 7.64 -3.60
N ILE A 140 6.67 6.52 -4.21
CA ILE A 140 5.45 6.33 -5.02
C ILE A 140 4.53 5.38 -4.27
N THR A 141 3.21 5.61 -4.26
CA THR A 141 2.22 4.67 -3.70
C THR A 141 1.44 4.00 -4.83
N SER A 142 1.27 2.67 -4.78
CA SER A 142 0.42 1.93 -5.75
C SER A 142 -0.24 0.69 -5.13
N VAL A 143 -1.57 0.54 -5.14
CA VAL A 143 -2.65 1.51 -5.44
C VAL A 143 -2.51 2.76 -4.58
N THR A 144 -2.80 3.93 -5.14
CA THR A 144 -2.72 5.21 -4.43
C THR A 144 -3.77 5.34 -3.31
N GLU A 145 -3.65 6.38 -2.49
CA GLU A 145 -4.48 6.61 -1.30
C GLU A 145 -5.96 6.88 -1.62
N ARG A 146 -6.27 7.33 -2.84
CA ARG A 146 -7.65 7.52 -3.34
C ARG A 146 -8.09 6.46 -4.35
N GLY A 147 -7.35 5.35 -4.44
CA GLY A 147 -7.79 4.17 -5.18
C GLY A 147 -7.47 4.19 -6.67
N THR A 148 -6.67 5.17 -7.11
CA THR A 148 -6.21 5.27 -8.49
C THR A 148 -4.92 4.46 -8.69
N LEU A 149 -4.54 4.28 -9.95
CA LEU A 149 -3.38 3.52 -10.37
C LEU A 149 -2.41 4.39 -11.16
N TYR A 150 -1.12 4.25 -10.91
CA TYR A 150 -0.13 4.54 -11.93
C TYR A 150 -0.10 3.39 -12.92
N THR A 151 -0.14 3.70 -14.22
CA THR A 151 0.23 2.75 -15.28
C THR A 151 1.73 2.44 -15.22
N LEU A 152 2.15 1.35 -15.85
CA LEU A 152 3.58 1.00 -15.90
C LEU A 152 4.43 2.09 -16.54
N ASP A 153 3.91 2.79 -17.54
CA ASP A 153 4.63 3.87 -18.22
C ASP A 153 4.72 5.13 -17.35
N GLU A 154 3.69 5.44 -16.55
CA GLU A 154 3.77 6.51 -15.56
C GLU A 154 4.77 6.19 -14.44
N ILE A 155 4.83 4.94 -13.96
CA ILE A 155 5.86 4.51 -12.98
C ILE A 155 7.25 4.68 -13.59
N ARG A 156 7.48 4.18 -14.81
CA ARG A 156 8.77 4.33 -15.51
C ARG A 156 9.14 5.80 -15.67
N ALA A 157 8.22 6.63 -16.12
CA ALA A 157 8.49 8.05 -16.31
C ALA A 157 8.91 8.76 -15.00
N LEU A 158 8.32 8.41 -13.85
CA LEU A 158 8.74 8.92 -12.55
C LEU A 158 10.13 8.41 -12.14
N THR A 159 10.39 7.12 -12.35
CA THR A 159 11.71 6.53 -12.02
C THR A 159 12.82 7.03 -12.94
N ASP A 160 12.53 7.38 -14.19
CA ASP A 160 13.49 7.97 -15.12
C ASP A 160 13.90 9.37 -14.67
N VAL A 161 12.96 10.16 -14.14
CA VAL A 161 13.28 11.44 -13.47
C VAL A 161 14.20 11.21 -12.26
N ALA A 162 13.91 10.21 -11.43
CA ALA A 162 14.77 9.88 -10.29
C ALA A 162 16.18 9.47 -10.74
N ARG A 163 16.27 8.61 -11.76
CA ARG A 163 17.51 8.13 -12.37
C ARG A 163 18.36 9.26 -12.96
N ASP A 164 17.76 10.21 -13.65
CA ASP A 164 18.43 11.40 -14.21
C ASP A 164 19.15 12.23 -13.12
N HIS A 165 18.75 12.07 -11.87
CA HIS A 165 19.30 12.77 -10.71
C HIS A 165 20.01 11.86 -9.70
N ASP A 166 20.27 10.60 -10.07
CA ASP A 166 20.91 9.57 -9.21
C ASP A 166 20.16 9.35 -7.88
N LEU A 167 18.82 9.40 -7.93
CA LEU A 167 17.94 9.23 -6.78
C LEU A 167 17.32 7.83 -6.77
N LYS A 168 17.20 7.29 -5.57
CA LYS A 168 16.55 6.00 -5.33
C LYS A 168 15.02 6.12 -5.32
N VAL A 169 14.33 5.06 -5.67
CA VAL A 169 12.86 5.01 -5.69
C VAL A 169 12.33 3.93 -4.73
N HIS A 170 11.50 4.37 -3.80
CA HIS A 170 10.67 3.52 -2.95
C HIS A 170 9.26 3.42 -3.53
N LEU A 171 8.72 2.21 -3.55
CA LEU A 171 7.32 1.94 -3.86
C LEU A 171 6.59 1.47 -2.60
N ASP A 172 5.73 2.31 -2.04
CA ASP A 172 4.73 1.91 -1.07
C ASP A 172 3.70 1.01 -1.76
N GLY A 173 3.79 -0.27 -1.46
CA GLY A 173 2.98 -1.33 -2.01
C GLY A 173 1.99 -1.88 -1.00
N ALA A 174 1.43 -1.08 -0.09
CA ALA A 174 0.42 -1.53 0.86
C ALA A 174 -0.77 -2.24 0.19
N ARG A 175 -1.07 -1.89 -1.08
CA ARG A 175 -2.04 -2.55 -1.97
C ARG A 175 -1.42 -3.00 -3.29
N PHE A 176 -0.15 -3.40 -3.26
CA PHE A 176 0.60 -3.82 -4.45
C PHE A 176 -0.10 -4.93 -5.22
N ALA A 177 -0.66 -5.93 -4.51
CA ALA A 177 -1.38 -7.03 -5.12
C ALA A 177 -2.60 -6.56 -5.94
N ASN A 178 -3.35 -5.58 -5.42
CA ASN A 178 -4.49 -4.99 -6.11
C ASN A 178 -4.07 -4.23 -7.37
N ALA A 179 -2.96 -3.47 -7.31
CA ALA A 179 -2.41 -2.79 -8.47
C ALA A 179 -1.92 -3.76 -9.54
N CYS A 180 -1.13 -4.79 -9.17
CA CYS A 180 -0.70 -5.85 -10.09
C CYS A 180 -1.88 -6.56 -10.76
N ALA A 181 -2.90 -6.92 -9.97
CA ALA A 181 -4.10 -7.57 -10.48
C ALA A 181 -4.87 -6.70 -11.48
N ALA A 182 -5.02 -5.40 -11.19
CA ALA A 182 -5.76 -4.47 -12.05
C ALA A 182 -5.00 -4.15 -13.34
N LEU A 183 -3.67 -4.00 -13.27
CA LEU A 183 -2.83 -3.72 -14.44
C LEU A 183 -2.53 -4.97 -15.29
N GLY A 184 -2.75 -6.16 -14.74
CA GLY A 184 -2.45 -7.42 -15.43
C GLY A 184 -0.96 -7.64 -15.70
N CYS A 185 -0.10 -7.13 -14.83
CA CYS A 185 1.36 -7.17 -14.96
C CYS A 185 2.02 -8.10 -13.92
N THR A 186 3.30 -8.44 -14.13
CA THR A 186 4.07 -9.16 -13.10
C THR A 186 4.58 -8.22 -12.01
N ALA A 187 4.89 -8.77 -10.84
CA ALA A 187 5.48 -7.98 -9.75
C ALA A 187 6.81 -7.32 -10.19
N ALA A 188 7.59 -7.99 -11.02
CA ALA A 188 8.83 -7.47 -11.58
C ALA A 188 8.60 -6.25 -12.49
N GLU A 189 7.58 -6.32 -13.37
CA GLU A 189 7.23 -5.25 -14.32
C GLU A 189 6.79 -3.96 -13.64
N MET A 190 6.05 -4.06 -12.53
CA MET A 190 5.60 -2.90 -11.75
C MET A 190 6.65 -2.36 -10.77
N SER A 191 7.77 -3.08 -10.59
CA SER A 191 8.81 -2.71 -9.61
C SER A 191 10.18 -2.51 -10.27
N TRP A 192 11.13 -3.43 -10.09
CA TRP A 192 12.53 -3.22 -10.48
C TRP A 192 12.74 -3.10 -11.98
N LYS A 193 11.94 -3.77 -12.82
CA LYS A 193 11.98 -3.56 -14.28
C LYS A 193 11.47 -2.18 -14.69
N ALA A 194 10.68 -1.53 -13.82
CA ALA A 194 10.27 -0.16 -13.99
C ALA A 194 11.21 0.84 -13.30
N GLY A 195 12.31 0.42 -12.65
CA GLY A 195 13.28 1.34 -12.02
C GLY A 195 13.07 1.60 -10.53
N VAL A 196 12.20 0.82 -9.85
CA VAL A 196 12.06 0.88 -8.39
C VAL A 196 13.24 0.17 -7.70
N ASP A 197 13.81 0.78 -6.66
CA ASP A 197 14.93 0.21 -5.88
C ASP A 197 14.47 -0.62 -4.68
N VAL A 198 13.35 -0.23 -4.06
CA VAL A 198 12.78 -0.91 -2.89
C VAL A 198 11.27 -0.90 -2.87
N VAL A 199 10.64 -2.02 -2.48
CA VAL A 199 9.19 -2.16 -2.33
C VAL A 199 8.83 -2.48 -0.89
N SER A 200 7.83 -1.78 -0.35
CA SER A 200 7.08 -2.18 0.85
C SER A 200 5.88 -3.03 0.41
N PHE A 201 6.05 -4.35 0.31
CA PHE A 201 5.05 -5.27 -0.24
C PHE A 201 4.01 -5.69 0.80
N GLY A 202 2.79 -5.22 0.56
CA GLY A 202 1.60 -5.38 1.40
C GLY A 202 1.05 -6.81 1.51
N GLY A 203 1.08 -7.40 2.71
CA GLY A 203 0.41 -8.67 3.01
C GLY A 203 -0.86 -8.49 3.84
N THR A 204 -0.83 -7.59 4.83
CA THR A 204 -1.89 -7.42 5.83
C THR A 204 -3.24 -7.07 5.21
N LYS A 205 -3.28 -6.06 4.31
CA LYS A 205 -4.51 -5.60 3.64
C LYS A 205 -5.12 -6.60 2.65
N ASN A 206 -4.42 -7.71 2.38
CA ASN A 206 -4.85 -8.70 1.40
C ASN A 206 -4.88 -10.12 2.00
N GLY A 207 -5.24 -10.22 3.28
CA GLY A 207 -5.60 -11.48 3.93
C GLY A 207 -4.58 -12.06 4.90
N CYS A 208 -3.42 -11.43 5.08
CA CYS A 208 -2.53 -11.78 6.20
C CYS A 208 -3.00 -11.18 7.53
N MET A 209 -2.51 -11.70 8.66
CA MET A 209 -2.81 -11.17 10.00
C MET A 209 -2.03 -9.91 10.34
N GLY A 210 -0.80 -9.82 9.86
CA GLY A 210 0.13 -8.74 10.17
C GLY A 210 1.52 -9.12 9.70
N VAL A 211 1.82 -8.86 8.43
CA VAL A 211 3.15 -9.02 7.84
C VAL A 211 3.24 -8.18 6.58
N GLU A 212 4.37 -7.52 6.42
CA GLU A 212 4.81 -6.89 5.18
C GLU A 212 6.20 -7.42 4.80
N ALA A 213 6.52 -7.44 3.51
CA ALA A 213 7.88 -7.71 3.04
C ALA A 213 8.52 -6.42 2.53
N VAL A 214 9.70 -6.09 3.05
CA VAL A 214 10.57 -5.05 2.46
C VAL A 214 11.55 -5.74 1.53
N ILE A 215 11.54 -5.34 0.26
CA ILE A 215 12.30 -5.99 -0.81
C ILE A 215 13.22 -4.95 -1.44
N PHE A 216 14.52 -5.06 -1.19
CA PHE A 216 15.54 -4.28 -1.89
C PHE A 216 16.04 -5.09 -3.08
N PHE A 217 16.01 -4.49 -4.27
CA PHE A 217 16.51 -5.16 -5.48
C PHE A 217 18.03 -5.06 -5.61
N ASP A 218 18.63 -4.09 -4.93
CA ASP A 218 20.07 -4.02 -4.69
C ASP A 218 20.39 -4.65 -3.31
N PRO A 219 21.09 -5.80 -3.27
CA PRO A 219 21.43 -6.48 -2.02
C PRO A 219 22.40 -5.69 -1.13
N ASP A 220 23.05 -4.63 -1.62
CA ASP A 220 23.99 -3.85 -0.81
C ASP A 220 23.30 -3.10 0.35
N HIS A 221 21.98 -2.89 0.25
CA HIS A 221 21.17 -2.30 1.32
C HIS A 221 20.83 -3.29 2.45
N ALA A 222 21.05 -4.60 2.24
CA ALA A 222 20.65 -5.66 3.17
C ALA A 222 21.17 -5.45 4.59
N TRP A 223 22.47 -5.18 4.74
CA TRP A 223 23.11 -5.08 6.04
C TRP A 223 22.60 -3.88 6.84
N GLU A 224 22.52 -2.71 6.21
CA GLU A 224 22.02 -1.51 6.88
C GLU A 224 20.55 -1.66 7.28
N PHE A 225 19.72 -2.25 6.41
CA PHE A 225 18.32 -2.52 6.74
C PHE A 225 18.18 -3.40 7.97
N GLU A 226 18.97 -4.46 8.12
CA GLU A 226 18.91 -5.32 9.31
C GLU A 226 19.25 -4.58 10.60
N LEU A 227 20.28 -3.71 10.57
CA LEU A 227 20.65 -2.89 11.71
C LEU A 227 19.51 -1.94 12.09
N ARG A 228 18.88 -1.29 11.10
CA ARG A 228 17.75 -0.38 11.33
C ARG A 228 16.51 -1.11 11.80
N ARG A 229 16.16 -2.26 11.21
CA ARG A 229 15.05 -3.13 11.64
C ARG A 229 15.23 -3.58 13.09
N LYS A 230 16.45 -3.99 13.48
CA LYS A 230 16.75 -4.35 14.87
C LYS A 230 16.61 -3.15 15.80
N ARG A 231 17.23 -2.02 15.47
CA ARG A 231 17.22 -0.79 16.28
C ARG A 231 15.80 -0.22 16.43
N GLY A 232 15.00 -0.31 15.36
CA GLY A 232 13.60 0.07 15.32
C GLY A 232 12.64 -0.89 16.03
N ALA A 233 13.16 -1.95 16.67
CA ALA A 233 12.37 -2.98 17.34
C ALA A 233 11.40 -3.77 16.43
N HIS A 234 11.68 -3.82 15.12
CA HIS A 234 10.89 -4.58 14.13
C HIS A 234 11.52 -5.93 13.77
N LEU A 235 12.61 -6.33 14.43
CA LEU A 235 13.17 -7.69 14.32
C LEU A 235 12.50 -8.63 15.33
N PHE A 236 11.52 -9.40 14.87
CA PHE A 236 10.75 -10.32 15.71
C PHE A 236 11.61 -11.52 16.15
N SER A 237 11.57 -11.86 17.44
CA SER A 237 12.28 -13.04 17.98
C SER A 237 11.78 -14.34 17.35
N LYS A 238 10.46 -14.49 17.23
CA LYS A 238 9.81 -15.61 16.54
C LYS A 238 9.42 -15.24 15.11
N SER A 239 10.41 -14.84 14.30
CA SER A 239 10.22 -14.38 12.91
C SER A 239 9.45 -15.38 12.04
N ARG A 240 9.53 -16.69 12.33
CA ARG A 240 8.74 -17.74 11.66
C ARG A 240 7.25 -17.45 11.54
N PHE A 241 6.64 -16.67 12.44
CA PHE A 241 5.21 -16.33 12.34
C PHE A 241 4.90 -15.21 11.34
N LEU A 242 5.86 -14.33 11.06
CA LEU A 242 5.75 -13.42 9.91
C LEU A 242 5.98 -14.20 8.62
N ALA A 243 7.03 -15.02 8.59
CA ALA A 243 7.38 -15.84 7.43
C ALA A 243 6.28 -16.84 7.05
N ALA A 244 5.62 -17.49 8.01
CA ALA A 244 4.52 -18.42 7.76
C ALA A 244 3.37 -17.78 6.98
N GLN A 245 3.04 -16.53 7.32
CA GLN A 245 2.01 -15.77 6.64
C GLN A 245 2.44 -15.46 5.21
N MET A 246 3.64 -14.89 5.02
CA MET A 246 4.13 -14.53 3.69
C MET A 246 4.34 -15.74 2.78
N ASP A 247 4.88 -16.84 3.30
CA ASP A 247 5.06 -18.09 2.54
C ASP A 247 3.72 -18.65 2.03
N ALA A 248 2.70 -18.70 2.90
CA ALA A 248 1.37 -19.18 2.51
C ALA A 248 0.66 -18.20 1.56
N TYR A 249 0.86 -16.90 1.75
CA TYR A 249 0.33 -15.83 0.89
C TYR A 249 0.90 -15.88 -0.52
N LEU A 250 2.17 -16.25 -0.67
CA LEU A 250 2.87 -16.37 -1.96
C LEU A 250 2.78 -17.78 -2.58
N THR A 251 2.13 -18.73 -1.92
CA THR A 251 1.93 -20.08 -2.45
C THR A 251 0.69 -20.14 -3.35
N ASP A 252 0.81 -20.79 -4.51
CA ASP A 252 -0.27 -21.01 -5.48
C ASP A 252 -1.03 -19.74 -5.89
N ASP A 253 -0.30 -18.63 -6.08
CA ASP A 253 -0.86 -17.31 -6.45
C ASP A 253 -1.97 -16.79 -5.52
N LEU A 254 -1.98 -17.21 -4.25
CA LEU A 254 -3.01 -16.78 -3.30
C LEU A 254 -3.10 -15.26 -3.24
N TRP A 255 -1.97 -14.55 -3.09
CA TRP A 255 -1.91 -13.09 -3.07
C TRP A 255 -2.65 -12.42 -4.23
N LEU A 256 -2.45 -12.91 -5.45
CA LEU A 256 -3.05 -12.34 -6.64
C LEU A 256 -4.53 -12.72 -6.76
N SER A 257 -4.91 -13.94 -6.34
CA SER A 257 -6.31 -14.37 -6.33
C SER A 257 -7.18 -13.54 -5.37
N LEU A 258 -6.66 -13.20 -4.19
CA LEU A 258 -7.36 -12.39 -3.19
C LEU A 258 -7.53 -10.94 -3.67
N ALA A 259 -6.49 -10.39 -4.28
CA ALA A 259 -6.53 -9.06 -4.87
C ALA A 259 -7.53 -8.96 -6.04
N ARG A 260 -7.56 -9.97 -6.93
CA ARG A 260 -8.57 -10.07 -7.99
C ARG A 260 -9.98 -10.13 -7.44
N SER A 261 -10.22 -10.92 -6.39
CA SER A 261 -11.52 -10.99 -5.71
C SER A 261 -11.97 -9.61 -5.23
N ALA A 262 -11.11 -8.91 -4.49
CA ALA A 262 -11.39 -7.57 -3.96
C ALA A 262 -11.68 -6.55 -5.09
N ASN A 263 -10.84 -6.52 -6.12
CA ASN A 263 -11.00 -5.60 -7.26
C ASN A 263 -12.28 -5.88 -8.06
N ASN A 264 -12.61 -7.16 -8.28
CA ASN A 264 -13.83 -7.56 -9.00
C ASN A 264 -15.08 -7.16 -8.21
N SER A 265 -15.09 -7.38 -6.89
CA SER A 265 -16.19 -6.96 -6.02
C SER A 265 -16.34 -5.42 -5.97
N ALA A 266 -15.24 -4.67 -5.92
CA ALA A 266 -15.29 -3.21 -6.01
C ALA A 266 -15.82 -2.72 -7.36
N THR A 267 -15.43 -3.38 -8.46
CA THR A 267 -15.93 -3.08 -9.80
C THR A 267 -17.43 -3.38 -9.91
N ALA A 268 -17.90 -4.50 -9.36
CA ALA A 268 -19.32 -4.84 -9.31
C ALA A 268 -20.13 -3.79 -8.52
N LEU A 269 -19.63 -3.40 -7.34
CA LEU A 269 -20.23 -2.32 -6.54
C LEU A 269 -20.29 -1.00 -7.30
N ALA A 270 -19.18 -0.60 -7.94
CA ALA A 270 -19.13 0.64 -8.72
C ALA A 270 -20.10 0.62 -9.90
N ASN A 271 -20.22 -0.50 -10.62
CA ASN A 271 -21.14 -0.63 -11.74
C ASN A 271 -22.61 -0.52 -11.29
N GLU A 272 -23.01 -1.17 -10.20
CA GLU A 272 -24.37 -1.03 -9.68
C GLU A 272 -24.69 0.39 -9.19
N LEU A 273 -23.71 1.06 -8.59
CA LEU A 273 -23.84 2.46 -8.17
C LEU A 273 -24.01 3.42 -9.36
N ARG A 274 -23.33 3.18 -10.49
CA ARG A 274 -23.46 4.00 -11.72
C ARG A 274 -24.88 4.00 -12.29
N GLU A 275 -25.61 2.92 -12.10
CA GLU A 275 -26.99 2.79 -12.59
C GLU A 275 -28.01 3.57 -11.74
N ILE A 276 -27.60 4.13 -10.59
CA ILE A 276 -28.48 4.89 -9.70
C ILE A 276 -28.44 6.38 -10.09
N PRO A 277 -29.57 7.00 -10.49
CA PRO A 277 -29.61 8.41 -10.82
C PRO A 277 -29.12 9.30 -9.68
N GLY A 278 -28.24 10.25 -9.99
CA GLY A 278 -27.66 11.19 -9.02
C GLY A 278 -26.39 10.68 -8.33
N VAL A 279 -26.01 9.41 -8.51
CA VAL A 279 -24.73 8.92 -8.00
C VAL A 279 -23.60 9.29 -8.96
N SER A 280 -22.52 9.85 -8.41
CA SER A 280 -21.26 10.12 -9.12
C SER A 280 -20.08 9.60 -8.29
N PHE A 281 -18.86 9.75 -8.80
CA PHE A 281 -17.64 9.33 -8.10
C PHE A 281 -16.65 10.47 -8.00
N LEU A 282 -16.07 10.66 -6.81
CA LEU A 282 -14.99 11.62 -6.60
C LEU A 282 -13.74 11.24 -7.40
N PHE A 283 -13.47 9.93 -7.47
CA PHE A 283 -12.34 9.35 -8.19
C PHE A 283 -12.82 8.12 -8.94
N GLU A 284 -12.34 7.93 -10.17
CA GLU A 284 -12.69 6.76 -10.98
C GLU A 284 -12.20 5.48 -10.27
N PRO A 285 -13.09 4.51 -9.98
CA PRO A 285 -12.69 3.26 -9.33
C PRO A 285 -11.77 2.42 -10.23
N GLN A 286 -10.54 2.16 -9.80
CA GLN A 286 -9.53 1.42 -10.57
C GLN A 286 -9.00 0.15 -9.87
N ALA A 287 -9.30 -0.01 -8.58
CA ALA A 287 -8.87 -1.17 -7.78
C ALA A 287 -9.94 -1.53 -6.74
N ASN A 288 -9.59 -1.64 -5.46
CA ASN A 288 -10.48 -2.09 -4.40
C ASN A 288 -11.10 -0.96 -3.56
N MET A 289 -10.99 0.30 -4.00
CA MET A 289 -11.59 1.45 -3.33
C MET A 289 -12.54 2.19 -4.26
N VAL A 290 -13.68 2.61 -3.71
CA VAL A 290 -14.77 3.27 -4.43
C VAL A 290 -15.17 4.51 -3.63
N PHE A 291 -15.24 5.66 -4.30
CA PHE A 291 -15.54 6.94 -3.66
C PHE A 291 -16.83 7.56 -4.22
N PRO A 292 -18.01 6.97 -3.94
CA PRO A 292 -19.26 7.48 -4.48
C PRO A 292 -19.71 8.74 -3.75
N VAL A 293 -20.37 9.62 -4.47
CA VAL A 293 -21.11 10.77 -3.93
C VAL A 293 -22.58 10.38 -3.88
N LEU A 294 -23.16 10.37 -2.67
CA LEU A 294 -24.52 9.91 -2.42
C LEU A 294 -25.31 10.99 -1.66
N PRO A 295 -26.65 11.04 -1.80
CA PRO A 295 -27.48 11.92 -0.98
C PRO A 295 -27.36 11.60 0.51
N ALA A 296 -27.37 12.62 1.38
CA ALA A 296 -27.35 12.46 2.83
C ALA A 296 -28.41 11.46 3.35
N ALA A 297 -29.59 11.43 2.73
CA ALA A 297 -30.65 10.46 3.07
C ALA A 297 -30.24 8.99 2.83
N ALA A 298 -29.48 8.70 1.77
CA ALA A 298 -28.96 7.36 1.50
C ALA A 298 -27.92 6.95 2.56
N HIS A 299 -27.02 7.87 2.91
CA HIS A 299 -26.05 7.65 3.98
C HIS A 299 -26.71 7.32 5.33
N ARG A 300 -27.77 8.07 5.71
CA ARG A 300 -28.55 7.78 6.93
C ARG A 300 -29.14 6.37 6.90
N ARG A 301 -29.84 6.00 5.82
CA ARG A 301 -30.40 4.64 5.66
C ARG A 301 -29.33 3.56 5.78
N LEU A 302 -28.17 3.78 5.16
CA LEU A 302 -27.04 2.85 5.21
C LEU A 302 -26.50 2.68 6.64
N HIS A 303 -26.23 3.78 7.35
CA HIS A 303 -25.71 3.71 8.73
C HIS A 303 -26.74 3.17 9.72
N ASP A 304 -28.02 3.54 9.60
CA ASP A 304 -29.12 2.98 10.41
C ASP A 304 -29.25 1.46 10.21
N ALA A 305 -28.98 0.98 9.00
CA ALA A 305 -28.93 -0.45 8.67
C ALA A 305 -27.59 -1.13 9.05
N GLY A 306 -26.68 -0.41 9.72
CA GLY A 306 -25.41 -0.96 10.23
C GLY A 306 -24.28 -1.01 9.21
N ALA A 307 -24.35 -0.26 8.11
CA ALA A 307 -23.23 -0.15 7.17
C ALA A 307 -22.04 0.56 7.84
N MET A 308 -20.86 -0.06 7.72
CA MET A 308 -19.61 0.47 8.27
C MET A 308 -18.74 0.99 7.14
N TYR A 309 -18.63 2.31 7.01
CA TYR A 309 -17.73 3.01 6.10
C TYR A 309 -17.53 4.45 6.60
N TYR A 310 -16.65 5.20 5.94
CA TYR A 310 -16.37 6.59 6.31
C TYR A 310 -16.99 7.55 5.29
N LEU A 311 -17.55 8.65 5.78
CA LEU A 311 -17.80 9.82 4.95
C LEU A 311 -16.47 10.47 4.59
N TRP A 312 -16.38 11.07 3.41
CA TRP A 312 -15.14 11.62 2.87
C TRP A 312 -14.99 13.10 3.15
N ASP A 313 -15.98 13.91 2.78
CA ASP A 313 -15.91 15.38 2.77
C ASP A 313 -17.12 16.07 3.44
N GLY A 314 -17.82 15.37 4.34
CA GLY A 314 -18.98 15.94 5.04
C GLY A 314 -19.37 15.19 6.32
N SER A 315 -20.49 15.60 6.90
CA SER A 315 -21.08 15.00 8.11
C SER A 315 -22.59 14.81 7.96
N LEU A 316 -23.18 13.96 8.81
CA LEU A 316 -24.63 13.71 8.85
C LEU A 316 -25.33 14.50 9.95
N GLU A 317 -24.84 15.69 10.25
CA GLU A 317 -25.49 16.59 11.22
C GLU A 317 -26.93 16.95 10.80
N ASP A 318 -27.76 17.31 11.78
CA ASP A 318 -29.17 17.63 11.57
C ASP A 318 -29.31 18.81 10.60
N GLY A 319 -30.12 18.62 9.54
CA GLY A 319 -30.39 19.65 8.52
C GLY A 319 -29.48 19.62 7.29
N VAL A 320 -28.46 18.74 7.24
CA VAL A 320 -27.67 18.49 6.02
C VAL A 320 -28.50 17.68 5.01
N ASP A 321 -28.64 18.19 3.79
CA ASP A 321 -29.36 17.53 2.68
C ASP A 321 -28.59 17.57 1.35
N GLU A 322 -27.30 17.93 1.41
CA GLU A 322 -26.40 17.89 0.25
C GLU A 322 -25.88 16.48 -0.01
N ASP A 323 -25.34 16.26 -1.21
CA ASP A 323 -24.66 15.02 -1.55
C ASP A 323 -23.28 14.99 -0.89
N ILE A 324 -22.92 13.84 -0.31
CA ILE A 324 -21.70 13.66 0.47
C ILE A 324 -20.88 12.53 -0.14
N GLY A 325 -19.55 12.67 -0.16
CA GLY A 325 -18.65 11.59 -0.56
C GLY A 325 -18.58 10.48 0.49
N ALA A 326 -18.48 9.24 0.05
CA ALA A 326 -18.14 8.09 0.87
C ALA A 326 -16.75 7.56 0.50
N ARG A 327 -16.03 6.95 1.43
CA ARG A 327 -14.92 6.05 1.14
C ARG A 327 -15.33 4.62 1.44
N LEU A 328 -15.50 3.83 0.39
CA LEU A 328 -15.80 2.41 0.46
C LEU A 328 -14.56 1.61 0.08
N VAL A 329 -14.09 0.75 0.96
CA VAL A 329 -12.96 -0.15 0.73
C VAL A 329 -13.45 -1.59 0.73
N VAL A 330 -13.15 -2.32 -0.34
CA VAL A 330 -13.56 -3.71 -0.53
C VAL A 330 -12.36 -4.62 -0.29
N ASP A 331 -12.51 -5.60 0.59
CA ASP A 331 -11.49 -6.63 0.82
C ASP A 331 -11.86 -7.96 0.15
N TRP A 332 -10.91 -8.89 0.14
CA TRP A 332 -11.02 -10.20 -0.51
C TRP A 332 -12.21 -11.05 -0.02
N SER A 333 -12.70 -10.80 1.20
CA SER A 333 -13.78 -11.52 1.85
C SER A 333 -15.17 -10.91 1.61
N CYS A 334 -15.25 -9.83 0.84
CA CYS A 334 -16.52 -9.17 0.53
C CYS A 334 -17.37 -10.03 -0.43
N GLY A 335 -18.40 -10.67 0.11
CA GLY A 335 -19.39 -11.44 -0.66
C GLY A 335 -20.46 -10.56 -1.34
N PRO A 336 -21.09 -11.06 -2.43
CA PRO A 336 -22.09 -10.32 -3.21
C PRO A 336 -23.28 -9.84 -2.37
N GLU A 337 -23.66 -10.58 -1.33
CA GLU A 337 -24.75 -10.20 -0.43
C GLU A 337 -24.51 -8.88 0.30
N ASN A 338 -23.24 -8.50 0.52
CA ASN A 338 -22.90 -7.21 1.10
C ASN A 338 -23.08 -6.06 0.10
N ILE A 339 -22.84 -6.32 -1.18
CA ILE A 339 -22.99 -5.35 -2.26
C ILE A 339 -24.48 -5.17 -2.55
N ASP A 340 -25.22 -6.24 -2.79
CA ASP A 340 -26.66 -6.20 -3.10
C ASP A 340 -27.43 -5.43 -2.03
N ARG A 341 -27.18 -5.75 -0.74
CA ARG A 341 -27.82 -5.07 0.38
C ARG A 341 -27.46 -3.59 0.45
N PHE A 342 -26.23 -3.22 0.12
CA PHE A 342 -25.80 -1.83 0.09
C PHE A 342 -26.51 -1.06 -1.03
N ILE A 343 -26.56 -1.63 -2.22
CA ILE A 343 -27.22 -1.06 -3.40
C ILE A 343 -28.72 -0.86 -3.15
N ASP A 344 -29.41 -1.85 -2.59
CA ASP A 344 -30.83 -1.75 -2.25
C ASP A 344 -31.11 -0.54 -1.34
N LEU A 345 -30.28 -0.33 -0.32
CA LEU A 345 -30.44 0.79 0.62
C LEU A 345 -30.10 2.15 -0.01
N VAL A 346 -29.16 2.18 -0.97
CA VAL A 346 -28.89 3.41 -1.74
C VAL A 346 -30.09 3.75 -2.62
N ARG A 347 -30.70 2.78 -3.29
CA ARG A 347 -31.89 2.98 -4.15
C ARG A 347 -33.12 3.47 -3.38
N GLY A 348 -33.26 3.09 -2.10
CA GLY A 348 -34.33 3.56 -1.21
C GLY A 348 -35.43 2.54 -1.02
#